data_AF-A0A7S3W824-F1
#
_entry.id   AF-A0A7S3W824-F1
#
_cell.length_a   1.000
_cell.length_b   1.000
_cell.length_c   1.000
_cell.angle_alpha   90.00
_cell.angle_beta   90.00
_cell.angle_gamma   90.00
#
_symmetry.space_group_name_H-M   'P 1'
#
loop_
_entity.id
_entity.type
_entity.pdbx_description
1 polymer ?
#
loop_
_entity_poly.entity_id
_entity_poly.type
_entity_poly.pdbx_seq_one_letter_code
_entity_poly.pdbx_strand_id
1 'polypeptide(L)'
;QRHLYAANVAKAKNAQEPTPVFPIANLQGGMDLDMLHFTTARFRQYGKESGIHASHLVIVLRALLQQVKVVDLLMDSKDADTKDCGEILTQNLIKEDVLGHLTWIMNHFRSSGHDPRVMSYSVEVFHFMLRCMKRLAAKMGQTPETLEFQVEKGRGRSTTSVDKEIASLACAATVENLFHLLEKYKRHSPQLNSMLVKLLYQIIRVQPSNIVVFFELSYFLRINRMWADPLLRDKHAGRRYQEMVQLLQYILRQFFKCAEKNKMVFVELLFRKVPEK
;
A
#
# COMPACT_ATOMS: atom_id res chain seq x y z
N GLN A 1 -10.51 -12.83 -13.85
CA GLN A 1 -9.44 -13.10 -14.84
C GLN A 1 -8.09 -13.47 -14.20
N ARG A 2 -7.54 -12.73 -13.21
CA ARG A 2 -6.32 -13.12 -12.47
C ARG A 2 -6.36 -14.54 -11.86
N HIS A 3 -7.47 -14.92 -11.22
CA HIS A 3 -7.65 -16.27 -10.69
C HIS A 3 -7.70 -17.35 -11.77
N LEU A 4 -8.24 -17.02 -12.94
CA LEU A 4 -8.37 -17.92 -14.08
C LEU A 4 -7.01 -18.12 -14.75
N TYR A 5 -6.25 -17.05 -14.96
CA TYR A 5 -4.88 -17.13 -15.45
C TYR A 5 -3.96 -17.84 -14.45
N ALA A 6 -4.03 -17.51 -13.15
CA ALA A 6 -3.25 -18.20 -12.13
C ALA A 6 -3.58 -19.70 -12.03
N ALA A 7 -4.86 -20.07 -12.16
CA ALA A 7 -5.29 -21.46 -12.22
C ALA A 7 -4.78 -22.15 -13.50
N ASN A 8 -4.80 -21.47 -14.65
CA ASN A 8 -4.31 -22.01 -15.91
C ASN A 8 -2.78 -22.16 -15.92
N VAL A 9 -2.04 -21.23 -15.32
CA VAL A 9 -0.59 -21.32 -15.12
C VAL A 9 -0.23 -22.45 -14.15
N ALA A 10 -1.01 -22.63 -13.07
CA ALA A 10 -0.82 -23.74 -12.13
C ALA A 10 -1.12 -25.10 -12.80
N LYS A 11 -2.16 -25.18 -13.64
CA LYS A 11 -2.46 -26.38 -14.44
C LYS A 11 -1.36 -26.68 -15.47
N ALA A 12 -0.90 -25.68 -16.21
CA ALA A 12 0.18 -25.84 -17.18
C ALA A 12 1.51 -26.27 -16.52
N LYS A 13 1.82 -25.75 -15.34
CA LYS A 13 2.98 -26.20 -14.53
C LYS A 13 2.87 -27.66 -14.10
N ASN A 14 1.68 -28.11 -13.71
CA ASN A 14 1.44 -29.50 -13.32
C ASN A 14 1.45 -30.46 -14.53
N ALA A 15 1.14 -29.97 -15.73
CA ALA A 15 1.08 -30.74 -16.98
C ALA A 15 2.37 -30.69 -17.82
N GLN A 16 3.42 -29.99 -17.39
CA GLN A 16 4.65 -29.73 -18.16
C GLN A 16 4.40 -29.08 -19.55
N GLU A 17 3.28 -28.37 -19.71
CA GLU A 17 2.92 -27.67 -20.95
C GLU A 17 3.50 -26.24 -21.00
N PRO A 18 3.71 -25.67 -22.21
CA PRO A 18 4.10 -24.27 -22.34
C PRO A 18 3.07 -23.38 -21.64
N THR A 19 3.57 -22.45 -20.85
CA THR A 19 2.71 -21.57 -20.04
C THR A 19 1.87 -20.71 -20.98
N PRO A 20 0.53 -20.64 -20.79
CA PRO A 20 -0.33 -19.88 -21.68
C PRO A 20 0.10 -18.41 -21.70
N VAL A 21 0.33 -17.88 -22.91
CA VAL A 21 0.66 -16.47 -23.12
C VAL A 21 -0.53 -15.62 -22.66
N PHE A 22 -0.27 -14.58 -21.88
CA PHE A 22 -1.34 -13.67 -21.46
C PHE A 22 -1.78 -12.83 -22.66
N PRO A 23 -3.05 -12.90 -23.12
CA PRO A 23 -3.48 -12.19 -24.31
C PRO A 23 -3.69 -10.71 -24.00
N ILE A 24 -2.61 -9.92 -24.00
CA ILE A 24 -2.61 -8.47 -23.72
C ILE A 24 -3.54 -7.73 -24.69
N ALA A 25 -3.61 -8.17 -25.94
CA ALA A 25 -4.44 -7.56 -26.98
C ALA A 25 -5.91 -7.42 -26.55
N ASN A 26 -6.43 -8.37 -25.76
CA ASN A 26 -7.81 -8.33 -25.27
C ASN A 26 -8.05 -7.29 -24.16
N LEU A 27 -6.98 -6.76 -23.57
CA LEU A 27 -7.01 -5.77 -22.49
C LEU A 27 -6.42 -4.42 -22.93
N GLN A 28 -6.00 -4.30 -24.19
CA GLN A 28 -5.29 -3.13 -24.70
C GLN A 28 -6.06 -1.83 -24.47
N GLY A 29 -7.37 -1.79 -24.78
CA GLY A 29 -8.19 -0.59 -24.57
C GLY A 29 -8.41 -0.19 -23.11
N GLY A 30 -8.03 -1.04 -22.14
CA GLY A 30 -8.06 -0.72 -20.70
C GLY A 30 -6.69 -0.40 -20.10
N MET A 31 -5.62 -0.66 -20.87
CA MET A 31 -4.23 -0.71 -20.40
C MET A 31 -3.27 0.11 -21.27
N ASP A 32 -3.77 0.78 -22.30
CA ASP A 32 -2.98 1.71 -23.09
C ASP A 32 -2.62 2.96 -22.26
N LEU A 33 -1.65 3.72 -22.77
CA LEU A 33 -1.14 4.90 -22.08
C LEU A 33 -2.23 5.97 -21.93
N ASP A 34 -3.12 6.10 -22.91
CA ASP A 34 -4.20 7.10 -22.88
C ASP A 34 -5.21 6.81 -21.79
N MET A 35 -5.60 5.53 -21.62
CA MET A 35 -6.52 5.10 -20.57
C MET A 35 -5.87 5.19 -19.19
N LEU A 36 -4.57 4.90 -19.07
CA LEU A 36 -3.83 5.15 -17.83
C LEU A 36 -3.79 6.64 -17.49
N HIS A 37 -3.40 7.51 -18.42
CA HIS A 37 -3.38 8.95 -18.22
C HIS A 37 -4.77 9.52 -17.88
N PHE A 38 -5.82 9.03 -18.55
CA PHE A 38 -7.18 9.42 -18.20
C PHE A 38 -7.53 9.02 -16.76
N THR A 39 -7.15 7.81 -16.35
CA THR A 39 -7.45 7.30 -15.01
C THR A 39 -6.66 8.06 -13.95
N THR A 40 -5.37 8.34 -14.17
CA THR A 40 -4.53 9.14 -13.27
C THR A 40 -5.01 10.59 -13.20
N ALA A 41 -5.44 11.18 -14.32
CA ALA A 41 -6.02 12.52 -14.35
C ALA A 41 -7.31 12.61 -13.52
N ARG A 42 -8.24 11.65 -13.68
CA ARG A 42 -9.46 11.60 -12.87
C ARG A 42 -9.16 11.31 -11.41
N PHE A 43 -8.14 10.50 -11.13
CA PHE A 43 -7.69 10.19 -9.78
C PHE A 43 -7.19 11.46 -9.08
N ARG A 44 -6.37 12.25 -9.76
CA ARG A 44 -5.90 13.54 -9.28
C ARG A 44 -7.04 14.53 -9.09
N GLN A 45 -7.96 14.63 -10.05
CA GLN A 45 -9.11 15.53 -9.99
C GLN A 45 -10.01 15.24 -8.79
N TYR A 46 -10.49 14.00 -8.66
CA TYR A 46 -11.42 13.62 -7.58
C TYR A 46 -10.73 13.40 -6.23
N GLY A 47 -9.41 13.23 -6.23
CA GLY A 47 -8.58 13.17 -5.03
C GLY A 47 -8.20 14.56 -4.53
N LYS A 48 -7.06 15.07 -5.01
CA LYS A 48 -6.42 16.27 -4.49
C LYS A 48 -7.15 17.56 -4.84
N GLU A 49 -7.60 17.69 -6.09
CA GLU A 49 -8.15 18.96 -6.60
C GLU A 49 -9.57 19.23 -6.05
N SER A 50 -10.37 18.18 -5.89
CA SER A 50 -11.74 18.26 -5.35
C SER A 50 -11.84 18.05 -3.84
N GLY A 51 -10.73 17.88 -3.12
CA GLY A 51 -10.76 17.65 -1.68
C GLY A 51 -11.40 16.33 -1.24
N ILE A 52 -11.18 15.24 -2.01
CA ILE A 52 -11.76 13.90 -1.83
C ILE A 52 -13.27 13.85 -2.15
N HIS A 53 -13.60 13.75 -3.44
CA HIS A 53 -14.95 13.42 -3.87
C HIS A 53 -15.20 11.90 -3.77
N ALA A 54 -15.58 11.43 -2.58
CA ALA A 54 -15.63 10.00 -2.21
C ALA A 54 -16.26 9.07 -3.27
N SER A 55 -17.48 9.36 -3.76
CA SER A 55 -18.19 8.46 -4.70
C SER A 55 -17.44 8.24 -6.01
N HIS A 56 -16.99 9.32 -6.67
CA HIS A 56 -16.22 9.25 -7.91
C HIS A 56 -14.82 8.68 -7.67
N LEU A 57 -14.18 9.08 -6.57
CA LEU A 57 -12.83 8.61 -6.23
C LEU A 57 -12.80 7.10 -5.99
N VAL A 58 -13.83 6.50 -5.38
CA VAL A 58 -13.95 5.04 -5.20
C VAL A 58 -13.96 4.32 -6.54
N ILE A 59 -14.69 4.84 -7.53
CA ILE A 59 -14.76 4.24 -8.88
C ILE A 59 -13.38 4.30 -9.54
N VAL A 60 -12.73 5.46 -9.47
CA VAL A 60 -11.43 5.69 -10.11
C VAL A 60 -10.34 4.86 -9.43
N LEU A 61 -10.29 4.82 -8.10
CA LEU A 61 -9.37 3.97 -7.34
C LEU A 61 -9.58 2.48 -7.65
N ARG A 62 -10.83 2.05 -7.84
CA ARG A 62 -11.13 0.67 -8.23
C ARG A 62 -10.62 0.36 -9.63
N ALA A 63 -10.80 1.27 -10.59
CA ALA A 63 -10.27 1.12 -11.94
C ALA A 63 -8.73 1.08 -11.95
N LEU A 64 -8.10 2.06 -11.30
CA LEU A 64 -6.66 2.14 -11.13
C LEU A 64 -6.09 0.88 -10.47
N LEU A 65 -6.76 0.36 -9.44
CA LEU A 65 -6.36 -0.88 -8.78
C LEU A 65 -6.35 -2.08 -9.74
N GLN A 66 -7.35 -2.19 -10.62
CA GLN A 66 -7.34 -3.26 -11.61
C GLN A 66 -6.21 -3.06 -12.63
N GLN A 67 -5.99 -1.84 -13.11
CA GLN A 67 -4.90 -1.53 -14.02
C GLN A 67 -3.54 -1.90 -13.41
N VAL A 68 -3.25 -1.44 -12.19
CA VAL A 68 -1.99 -1.76 -11.50
C VAL A 68 -1.86 -3.27 -11.24
N LYS A 69 -2.94 -3.98 -10.90
CA LYS A 69 -2.92 -5.45 -10.75
C LYS A 69 -2.64 -6.17 -12.07
N VAL A 70 -3.08 -5.63 -13.20
CA VAL A 70 -2.74 -6.16 -14.52
C VAL A 70 -1.29 -5.85 -14.84
N VAL A 71 -0.79 -4.64 -14.58
CA VAL A 71 0.65 -4.30 -14.73
C VAL A 71 1.52 -5.26 -13.91
N ASP A 72 1.18 -5.50 -12.63
CA ASP A 72 1.86 -6.49 -11.76
C ASP A 72 1.90 -7.89 -12.39
N LEU A 73 0.85 -8.28 -13.11
CA LEU A 73 0.78 -9.56 -13.82
C LEU A 73 1.63 -9.58 -15.09
N LEU A 74 1.63 -8.49 -15.87
CA LEU A 74 2.45 -8.35 -17.08
C LEU A 74 3.94 -8.47 -16.75
N MET A 75 4.37 -7.85 -15.64
CA MET A 75 5.74 -7.97 -15.14
C MET A 75 6.14 -9.40 -14.72
N ASP A 76 5.17 -10.27 -14.43
CA ASP A 76 5.37 -11.70 -14.09
C ASP A 76 5.30 -12.62 -15.32
N SER A 77 5.06 -12.07 -16.52
CA SER A 77 5.02 -12.86 -17.76
C SER A 77 6.40 -13.45 -18.09
N LYS A 78 6.38 -14.63 -18.71
CA LYS A 78 7.59 -15.26 -19.27
C LYS A 78 8.00 -14.65 -20.60
N ASP A 79 7.04 -14.07 -21.30
CA ASP A 79 7.25 -13.42 -22.58
C ASP A 79 7.94 -12.06 -22.38
N ALA A 80 9.03 -11.83 -23.13
CA ALA A 80 9.89 -10.66 -22.98
C ALA A 80 9.14 -9.37 -23.36
N ASP A 81 8.43 -9.39 -24.49
CA ASP A 81 7.68 -8.24 -24.99
C ASP A 81 6.55 -7.83 -24.03
N THR A 82 5.81 -8.82 -23.52
CA THR A 82 4.79 -8.62 -22.48
C THR A 82 5.36 -7.97 -21.23
N LYS A 83 6.54 -8.44 -20.80
CA LYS A 83 7.20 -7.96 -19.60
C LYS A 83 7.69 -6.52 -19.77
N ASP A 84 8.30 -6.21 -20.91
CA ASP A 84 8.77 -4.86 -21.24
C ASP A 84 7.60 -3.87 -21.33
N CYS A 85 6.44 -4.30 -21.85
CA CYS A 85 5.22 -3.49 -21.76
C CYS A 85 4.85 -3.16 -20.30
N GLY A 86 4.83 -4.15 -19.41
CA GLY A 86 4.55 -3.95 -17.99
C GLY A 86 5.53 -2.97 -17.32
N GLU A 87 6.78 -2.95 -17.73
CA GLU A 87 7.80 -2.02 -17.23
C GLU A 87 7.58 -0.59 -17.72
N ILE A 88 7.29 -0.40 -19.00
CA ILE A 88 6.96 0.91 -19.57
C ILE A 88 5.72 1.49 -18.87
N LEU A 89 4.68 0.67 -18.67
CA LEU A 89 3.47 1.11 -17.96
C LEU A 89 3.76 1.47 -16.49
N THR A 90 4.64 0.72 -15.82
CA THR A 90 5.09 1.03 -14.46
C THR A 90 5.82 2.37 -14.39
N GLN A 91 6.75 2.62 -15.32
CA GLN A 91 7.49 3.89 -15.38
C GLN A 91 6.54 5.08 -15.60
N ASN A 92 5.53 4.94 -16.45
CA ASN A 92 4.52 5.98 -16.65
C ASN A 92 3.69 6.23 -15.39
N LEU A 93 3.23 5.18 -14.70
CA LEU A 93 2.49 5.34 -13.45
C LEU A 93 3.31 6.02 -12.35
N ILE A 94 4.62 5.78 -12.30
CA ILE A 94 5.53 6.47 -11.37
C ILE A 94 5.71 7.93 -11.79
N LYS A 95 5.89 8.18 -13.09
CA LYS A 95 6.03 9.52 -13.67
C LYS A 95 4.82 10.40 -13.34
N GLU A 96 3.60 9.85 -13.34
CA GLU A 96 2.33 10.53 -13.03
C GLU A 96 2.10 10.81 -11.52
N ASP A 97 3.10 10.61 -10.65
CA ASP A 97 3.02 10.86 -9.19
C ASP A 97 1.85 10.15 -8.48
N VAL A 98 1.47 8.95 -8.95
CA VAL A 98 0.34 8.21 -8.37
C VAL A 98 0.52 7.97 -6.87
N LEU A 99 1.73 7.64 -6.44
CA LEU A 99 2.05 7.44 -5.02
C LEU A 99 1.97 8.73 -4.20
N GLY A 100 2.48 9.86 -4.70
CA GLY A 100 2.36 11.15 -4.03
C GLY A 100 0.89 11.59 -3.88
N HIS A 101 0.07 11.34 -4.89
CA HIS A 101 -1.37 11.59 -4.84
C HIS A 101 -2.08 10.66 -3.83
N LEU A 102 -1.71 9.37 -3.77
CA LEU A 102 -2.23 8.43 -2.77
C LEU A 102 -1.86 8.87 -1.35
N THR A 103 -0.60 9.23 -1.11
CA THR A 103 -0.14 9.76 0.18
C THR A 103 -0.97 10.97 0.59
N TRP A 104 -1.21 11.91 -0.33
CA TRP A 104 -2.06 13.07 -0.03
C TRP A 104 -3.47 12.66 0.39
N ILE A 105 -4.10 11.72 -0.33
CA ILE A 105 -5.44 11.22 0.00
C ILE A 105 -5.45 10.55 1.37
N MET A 106 -4.46 9.71 1.66
CA MET A 106 -4.37 8.99 2.94
C MET A 106 -4.18 9.96 4.11
N ASN A 107 -3.40 11.04 3.92
CA ASN A 107 -3.17 12.10 4.90
C ASN A 107 -4.43 12.94 5.18
N HIS A 108 -5.27 13.19 4.16
CA HIS A 108 -6.46 14.06 4.26
C HIS A 108 -7.77 13.29 4.43
N PHE A 109 -7.71 11.95 4.43
CA PHE A 109 -8.88 11.11 4.64
C PHE A 109 -9.46 11.31 6.05
N ARG A 110 -10.79 11.40 6.15
CA ARG A 110 -11.52 11.48 7.41
C ARG A 110 -12.45 10.29 7.53
N SER A 111 -12.21 9.46 8.55
CA SER A 111 -12.97 8.23 8.79
C SER A 111 -14.45 8.44 9.10
N SER A 112 -14.85 9.65 9.49
CA SER A 112 -16.24 10.04 9.78
C SER A 112 -17.03 10.52 8.55
N GLY A 113 -16.35 11.07 7.54
CA GLY A 113 -17.01 11.76 6.42
C GLY A 113 -16.78 11.12 5.05
N HIS A 114 -15.71 10.35 4.88
CA HIS A 114 -15.37 9.73 3.60
C HIS A 114 -15.70 8.24 3.60
N ASP A 115 -16.02 7.72 2.41
CA ASP A 115 -16.28 6.29 2.21
C ASP A 115 -15.03 5.45 2.60
N PRO A 116 -15.14 4.49 3.53
CA PRO A 116 -14.02 3.65 3.97
C PRO A 116 -13.29 2.92 2.83
N ARG A 117 -13.99 2.64 1.72
CA ARG A 117 -13.41 1.98 0.53
C ARG A 117 -12.31 2.82 -0.11
N VAL A 118 -12.34 4.15 0.03
CA VAL A 118 -11.24 5.02 -0.44
C VAL A 118 -9.94 4.58 0.22
N MET A 119 -9.91 4.45 1.54
CA MET A 119 -8.71 4.03 2.27
C MET A 119 -8.31 2.59 1.92
N SER A 120 -9.27 1.66 1.82
CA SER A 120 -8.97 0.28 1.44
C SER A 120 -8.33 0.18 0.06
N TYR A 121 -8.89 0.85 -0.95
CA TYR A 121 -8.32 0.85 -2.29
C TYR A 121 -7.00 1.61 -2.36
N SER A 122 -6.84 2.71 -1.63
CA SER A 122 -5.56 3.42 -1.54
C SER A 122 -4.44 2.50 -1.03
N VAL A 123 -4.69 1.72 0.03
CA VAL A 123 -3.72 0.76 0.57
C VAL A 123 -3.37 -0.32 -0.47
N GLU A 124 -4.37 -0.87 -1.17
CA GLU A 124 -4.10 -1.89 -2.18
C GLU A 124 -3.30 -1.33 -3.37
N VAL A 125 -3.70 -0.17 -3.91
CA VAL A 125 -2.98 0.46 -5.03
C VAL A 125 -1.55 0.78 -4.62
N PHE A 126 -1.35 1.37 -3.44
CA PHE A 126 -0.03 1.70 -2.91
C PHE A 126 0.85 0.44 -2.81
N HIS A 127 0.29 -0.65 -2.28
CA HIS A 127 1.01 -1.93 -2.15
C HIS A 127 1.49 -2.47 -3.50
N PHE A 128 0.60 -2.53 -4.51
CA PHE A 128 0.98 -3.04 -5.83
C PHE A 128 1.95 -2.11 -6.56
N MET A 129 1.79 -0.79 -6.43
CA MET A 129 2.73 0.18 -6.97
C MET A 129 4.13 0.01 -6.39
N LEU A 130 4.26 -0.12 -5.06
CA LEU A 130 5.55 -0.41 -4.42
C LEU A 130 6.15 -1.72 -4.91
N ARG A 131 5.33 -2.75 -5.13
CA ARG A 131 5.79 -4.04 -5.65
C ARG A 131 6.31 -3.91 -7.07
N CYS A 132 5.63 -3.16 -7.95
CA CYS A 132 6.09 -2.86 -9.30
C CYS A 132 7.41 -2.09 -9.29
N MET A 133 7.55 -1.05 -8.45
CA MET A 133 8.81 -0.31 -8.29
C MET A 133 9.98 -1.20 -7.85
N LYS A 134 9.76 -2.05 -6.84
CA LYS A 134 10.79 -2.98 -6.34
C LYS A 134 11.26 -3.96 -7.40
N ARG A 135 10.35 -4.43 -8.25
CA ARG A 135 10.67 -5.32 -9.37
C ARG A 135 11.46 -4.59 -10.47
N LEU A 136 11.10 -3.35 -10.77
CA LEU A 136 11.82 -2.54 -11.72
C LEU A 136 13.26 -2.28 -11.26
N ALA A 137 13.45 -1.98 -9.97
CA ALA A 137 14.78 -1.84 -9.37
C ALA A 137 15.62 -3.12 -9.46
N ALA A 138 15.02 -4.28 -9.16
CA ALA A 138 15.71 -5.56 -9.24
C ALA A 138 16.21 -5.88 -10.66
N LYS A 139 15.48 -5.50 -11.72
CA LYS A 139 15.93 -5.68 -13.11
C LYS A 139 17.08 -4.75 -13.47
N MET A 140 17.08 -3.51 -12.96
CA MET A 140 18.16 -2.55 -13.15
C MET A 140 19.43 -2.87 -12.34
N GLY A 141 19.43 -3.98 -11.58
CA GLY A 141 20.57 -4.38 -10.74
C GLY A 141 20.80 -3.45 -9.55
N GLN A 142 19.82 -2.61 -9.21
CA GLN A 142 19.90 -1.65 -8.12
C GLN A 142 19.02 -2.07 -6.94
N THR A 143 19.37 -1.61 -5.74
CA THR A 143 18.49 -1.79 -4.59
C THR A 143 17.27 -0.88 -4.74
N PRO A 144 16.06 -1.32 -4.35
CA PRO A 144 14.85 -0.50 -4.47
C PRO A 144 14.89 0.83 -3.70
N GLU A 145 15.76 0.90 -2.71
CA GLU A 145 15.94 2.02 -1.78
C GLU A 145 16.75 3.16 -2.43
N THR A 146 17.72 2.81 -3.30
CA THR A 146 18.63 3.77 -3.94
C THR A 146 18.19 4.21 -5.32
N LEU A 147 17.36 3.41 -6.00
CA LEU A 147 16.87 3.76 -7.34
C LEU A 147 15.93 4.97 -7.26
N GLU A 148 16.36 6.07 -7.86
CA GLU A 148 15.56 7.27 -8.01
C GLU A 148 14.78 7.26 -9.32
N PHE A 149 13.48 7.48 -9.21
CA PHE A 149 12.56 7.62 -10.32
C PHE A 149 12.20 9.07 -10.55
N GLN A 150 12.12 9.49 -11.81
CA GLN A 150 11.62 10.82 -12.14
C GLN A 150 10.09 10.85 -12.08
N VAL A 151 9.57 11.91 -11.46
CA VAL A 151 8.15 12.14 -11.22
C VAL A 151 7.78 13.55 -11.66
N GLU A 152 6.68 13.69 -12.37
CA GLU A 152 6.10 14.96 -12.76
C GLU A 152 5.16 15.46 -11.66
N LYS A 153 5.63 16.43 -10.89
CA LYS A 153 4.79 17.14 -9.93
C LYS A 153 4.24 18.39 -10.60
N GLY A 154 3.08 18.87 -10.15
CA GLY A 154 2.47 20.11 -10.68
C GLY A 154 3.32 21.38 -10.57
N ARG A 155 4.51 21.31 -9.94
CA ARG A 155 5.51 22.40 -9.82
C ARG A 155 6.85 22.09 -10.53
N GLY A 156 6.98 20.98 -11.25
CA GLY A 156 8.21 20.58 -11.95
C GLY A 156 8.57 19.11 -11.77
N ARG A 157 9.72 18.72 -12.33
CA ARG A 157 10.26 17.36 -12.17
C ARG A 157 10.89 17.19 -10.79
N SER A 158 10.58 16.09 -10.12
CA SER A 158 11.11 15.68 -8.83
C SER A 158 11.61 14.24 -8.93
N THR A 159 12.49 13.82 -8.03
CA THR A 159 12.85 12.40 -7.92
C THR A 159 12.19 11.77 -6.69
N THR A 160 11.78 10.52 -6.83
CA THR A 160 11.26 9.71 -5.73
C THR A 160 11.93 8.35 -5.67
N SER A 161 11.87 7.69 -4.52
CA SER A 161 12.32 6.32 -4.32
C SER A 161 11.29 5.58 -3.48
N VAL A 162 11.40 4.25 -3.41
CA VAL A 162 10.49 3.42 -2.59
C VAL A 162 10.45 3.92 -1.14
N ASP A 163 11.62 4.24 -0.57
CA ASP A 163 11.72 4.68 0.82
C ASP A 163 11.20 6.09 1.02
N LYS A 164 11.41 7.01 0.06
CA LYS A 164 10.82 8.36 0.10
C LYS A 164 9.29 8.29 0.11
N GLU A 165 8.69 7.43 -0.71
CA GLU A 165 7.24 7.25 -0.76
C GLU A 165 6.69 6.64 0.54
N ILE A 166 7.35 5.61 1.09
CA ILE A 166 6.92 5.02 2.36
C ILE A 166 7.10 6.00 3.52
N ALA A 167 8.21 6.74 3.57
CA ALA A 167 8.45 7.76 4.61
C ALA A 167 7.40 8.87 4.57
N SER A 168 6.88 9.22 3.38
CA SER A 168 5.83 10.23 3.23
C SER A 168 4.50 9.85 3.92
N LEU A 169 4.28 8.55 4.19
CA LEU A 169 3.11 8.04 4.92
C LEU A 169 3.27 8.09 6.45
N ALA A 170 4.47 8.38 6.96
CA ALA A 170 4.78 8.40 8.40
C ALA A 170 4.23 9.65 9.12
N CYS A 171 3.00 10.06 8.80
CA CYS A 171 2.32 11.14 9.50
C CYS A 171 1.22 10.58 10.42
N ALA A 172 0.97 11.27 11.54
CA ALA A 172 0.00 10.83 12.53
C ALA A 172 -1.44 10.75 11.99
N ALA A 173 -1.80 11.49 10.95
CA ALA A 173 -3.12 11.41 10.32
C ALA A 173 -3.29 10.11 9.52
N THR A 174 -2.30 9.75 8.71
CA THR A 174 -2.30 8.51 7.94
C THR A 174 -2.20 7.30 8.83
N VAL A 175 -1.30 7.31 9.82
CA VAL A 175 -1.17 6.20 10.78
C VAL A 175 -2.49 5.97 11.52
N GLU A 176 -3.15 7.03 11.99
CA GLU A 176 -4.48 6.95 12.62
C GLU A 176 -5.52 6.29 11.69
N ASN A 177 -5.58 6.73 10.44
CA ASN A 177 -6.52 6.19 9.45
C ASN A 177 -6.23 4.72 9.10
N LEU A 178 -4.96 4.34 8.98
CA LEU A 178 -4.53 2.97 8.75
C LEU A 178 -4.85 2.08 9.95
N PHE A 179 -4.66 2.60 11.17
CA PHE A 179 -4.98 1.87 12.41
C PHE A 179 -6.48 1.69 12.61
N HIS A 180 -7.29 2.69 12.26
CA HIS A 180 -8.75 2.59 12.22
C HIS A 180 -9.23 1.55 11.20
N LEU A 181 -8.56 1.46 10.05
CA LEU A 181 -8.81 0.39 9.09
C LEU A 181 -8.42 -0.97 9.70
N LEU A 182 -7.27 -1.06 10.37
CA LEU A 182 -6.80 -2.30 11.00
C LEU A 182 -7.78 -2.81 12.07
N GLU A 183 -8.39 -1.94 12.87
CA GLU A 183 -9.38 -2.31 13.89
C GLU A 183 -10.61 -3.01 13.30
N LYS A 184 -10.94 -2.75 12.03
CA LYS A 184 -12.06 -3.38 11.31
C LYS A 184 -11.67 -4.66 10.57
N TYR A 185 -10.54 -5.30 10.92
CA TYR A 185 -9.97 -6.48 10.26
C TYR A 185 -10.95 -7.61 9.95
N LYS A 186 -12.01 -7.80 10.75
CA LYS A 186 -13.05 -8.83 10.52
C LYS A 186 -13.87 -8.61 9.25
N ARG A 187 -14.03 -7.35 8.80
CA ARG A 187 -14.82 -6.97 7.63
C ARG A 187 -14.04 -7.05 6.33
N HIS A 188 -12.74 -7.27 6.41
CA HIS A 188 -11.81 -7.18 5.29
C HIS A 188 -11.43 -8.56 4.76
N SER A 189 -11.01 -8.59 3.49
CA SER A 189 -10.39 -9.78 2.93
C SER A 189 -9.04 -10.07 3.61
N PRO A 190 -8.61 -11.34 3.71
CA PRO A 190 -7.30 -11.68 4.24
C PRO A 190 -6.14 -10.98 3.51
N GLN A 191 -6.30 -10.76 2.20
CA GLN A 191 -5.32 -10.08 1.36
C GLN A 191 -5.17 -8.61 1.77
N LEU A 192 -6.28 -7.88 1.95
CA LEU A 192 -6.24 -6.48 2.39
C LEU A 192 -5.60 -6.36 3.77
N ASN A 193 -5.93 -7.26 4.71
CA ASN A 193 -5.32 -7.27 6.04
C ASN A 193 -3.81 -7.50 5.97
N SER A 194 -3.33 -8.47 5.17
CA SER A 194 -1.89 -8.70 4.99
C SER A 194 -1.19 -7.48 4.35
N MET A 195 -1.81 -6.85 3.33
CA MET A 195 -1.26 -5.64 2.70
C MET A 195 -1.17 -4.47 3.68
N LEU A 196 -2.20 -4.27 4.49
CA LEU A 196 -2.26 -3.22 5.51
C LEU A 196 -1.17 -3.43 6.59
N VAL A 197 -1.04 -4.66 7.10
CA VAL A 197 -0.01 -5.01 8.08
C VAL A 197 1.39 -4.80 7.50
N LYS A 198 1.63 -5.21 6.25
CA LYS A 198 2.89 -4.98 5.56
C LYS A 198 3.20 -3.50 5.39
N LEU A 199 2.21 -2.68 5.03
CA LEU A 199 2.39 -1.23 4.88
C LEU A 199 2.75 -0.58 6.22
N LEU A 200 2.02 -0.90 7.29
CA LEU A 200 2.32 -0.39 8.64
C LEU A 200 3.72 -0.80 9.10
N TYR A 201 4.10 -2.06 8.87
CA TYR A 201 5.44 -2.55 9.17
C TYR A 201 6.52 -1.83 8.35
N GLN A 202 6.28 -1.59 7.07
CA GLN A 202 7.19 -0.84 6.19
C GLN A 202 7.38 0.60 6.69
N ILE A 203 6.30 1.30 7.06
CA ILE A 203 6.36 2.65 7.63
C ILE A 203 7.28 2.66 8.87
N ILE A 204 7.11 1.69 9.77
CA ILE A 204 7.94 1.57 10.98
C ILE A 204 9.41 1.30 10.65
N ARG A 205 9.70 0.54 9.61
CA ARG A 205 11.06 0.09 9.27
C ARG A 205 11.88 1.08 8.48
N VAL A 206 11.24 1.97 7.71
CA VAL A 206 11.95 2.89 6.80
C VAL A 206 12.79 3.92 7.55
N GLN A 207 12.32 4.43 8.68
CA GLN A 207 13.13 5.28 9.56
C GLN A 207 12.96 4.85 11.02
N PRO A 208 14.05 4.77 11.82
CA PRO A 208 13.97 4.38 13.23
C PRO A 208 13.05 5.26 14.07
N SER A 209 12.90 6.54 13.71
CA SER A 209 12.03 7.51 14.39
C SER A 209 10.53 7.28 14.11
N ASN A 210 10.15 6.66 12.99
CA ASN A 210 8.74 6.50 12.60
C ASN A 210 7.94 5.66 13.59
N ILE A 211 8.61 4.75 14.31
CA ILE A 211 7.95 3.91 15.31
C ILE A 211 7.30 4.73 16.44
N VAL A 212 7.86 5.91 16.74
CA VAL A 212 7.38 6.78 17.81
C VAL A 212 5.96 7.29 17.52
N VAL A 213 5.56 7.39 16.24
CA VAL A 213 4.18 7.75 15.84
C VAL A 213 3.15 6.73 16.34
N PHE A 214 3.56 5.50 16.63
CA PHE A 214 2.69 4.45 17.18
C PHE A 214 2.65 4.44 18.70
N PHE A 215 3.48 5.26 19.37
CA PHE A 215 3.53 5.38 20.83
C PHE A 215 2.54 6.44 21.31
N GLU A 216 1.26 6.14 21.15
CA GLU A 216 0.17 6.93 21.72
C GLU A 216 -0.77 6.02 22.49
N LEU A 217 -1.27 6.51 23.63
CA LEU A 217 -2.15 5.73 24.51
C LEU A 217 -3.40 5.22 23.75
N SER A 218 -3.90 6.02 22.81
CA SER A 218 -5.08 5.66 22.00
C SER A 218 -4.85 4.40 21.15
N TYR A 219 -3.63 4.20 20.63
CA TYR A 219 -3.29 2.99 19.88
C TYR A 219 -3.16 1.80 20.82
N PHE A 220 -2.57 1.97 22.00
CA PHE A 220 -2.41 0.86 22.95
C PHE A 220 -3.75 0.35 23.49
N LEU A 221 -4.70 1.26 23.73
CA LEU A 221 -6.07 0.87 24.08
C LEU A 221 -6.75 0.08 22.96
N ARG A 222 -6.57 0.49 21.70
CA ARG A 222 -7.08 -0.25 20.54
C ARG A 222 -6.40 -1.61 20.36
N ILE A 223 -5.08 -1.69 20.56
CA ILE A 223 -4.34 -2.95 20.59
C ILE A 223 -4.90 -3.88 21.65
N ASN A 224 -5.13 -3.37 22.87
CA ASN A 224 -5.69 -4.16 23.96
C ASN A 224 -7.10 -4.67 23.63
N ARG A 225 -7.95 -3.83 23.03
CA ARG A 225 -9.29 -4.24 22.56
C ARG A 225 -9.23 -5.33 21.50
N MET A 226 -8.33 -5.19 20.51
CA MET A 226 -8.12 -6.23 19.51
C MET A 226 -7.60 -7.52 20.16
N TRP A 227 -6.68 -7.43 21.12
CA TRP A 227 -6.11 -8.58 21.82
C TRP A 227 -7.11 -9.33 22.73
N ALA A 228 -8.12 -8.61 23.23
CA ALA A 228 -9.21 -9.20 24.01
C ALA A 228 -10.17 -10.02 23.14
N ASP A 229 -10.11 -9.91 21.81
CA ASP A 229 -10.96 -10.63 20.88
C ASP A 229 -10.65 -12.14 20.88
N PRO A 230 -11.62 -13.01 21.19
CA PRO A 230 -11.42 -14.46 21.18
C PRO A 230 -10.91 -14.98 19.83
N LEU A 231 -11.29 -14.34 18.73
CA LEU A 231 -10.91 -14.76 17.38
C LEU A 231 -9.40 -14.70 17.15
N LEU A 232 -8.71 -13.71 17.74
CA LEU A 232 -7.26 -13.57 17.61
C LEU A 232 -6.49 -14.51 18.54
N ARG A 233 -7.14 -15.00 19.59
CA ARG A 233 -6.57 -15.94 20.56
C ARG A 233 -6.71 -17.40 20.13
N ASP A 234 -7.67 -17.69 19.25
CA ASP A 234 -7.88 -19.01 18.70
C ASP A 234 -6.69 -19.42 17.79
N LYS A 235 -6.06 -20.55 18.12
CA LYS A 235 -4.89 -21.09 17.42
C LYS A 235 -5.20 -21.50 15.96
N HIS A 236 -6.44 -21.89 15.67
CA HIS A 236 -6.88 -22.34 14.35
C HIS A 236 -7.55 -21.20 13.58
N ALA A 237 -8.57 -20.57 14.16
CA ALA A 237 -9.34 -19.50 13.49
C ALA A 237 -8.54 -18.19 13.37
N GLY A 238 -7.63 -17.92 14.30
CA GLY A 238 -6.78 -16.73 14.35
C GLY A 238 -5.55 -16.80 13.43
N ARG A 239 -5.23 -17.97 12.85
CA ARG A 239 -4.02 -18.17 12.02
C ARG A 239 -3.93 -17.18 10.85
N ARG A 240 -5.07 -16.84 10.24
CA ARG A 240 -5.15 -15.85 9.15
C ARG A 240 -4.82 -14.41 9.57
N TYR A 241 -4.80 -14.13 10.87
CA TYR A 241 -4.49 -12.82 11.45
C TYR A 241 -3.15 -12.81 12.19
N GLN A 242 -2.34 -13.87 12.05
CA GLN A 242 -1.08 -14.00 12.78
C GLN A 242 -0.09 -12.87 12.45
N GLU A 243 -0.01 -12.44 11.18
CA GLU A 243 0.82 -11.29 10.78
C GLU A 243 0.42 -10.02 11.54
N MET A 244 -0.89 -9.78 11.69
CA MET A 244 -1.42 -8.64 12.44
C MET A 244 -1.02 -8.72 13.91
N VAL A 245 -1.24 -9.88 14.54
CA VAL A 245 -0.86 -10.12 15.95
C VAL A 245 0.63 -9.85 16.17
N GLN A 246 1.49 -10.30 15.26
CA GLN A 246 2.93 -10.05 15.32
C GLN A 246 3.29 -8.56 15.21
N LEU A 247 2.62 -7.82 14.32
CA LEU A 247 2.81 -6.37 14.21
C LEU A 247 2.42 -5.66 15.53
N LEU A 248 1.27 -5.99 16.10
CA LEU A 248 0.81 -5.39 17.35
C LEU A 248 1.78 -5.69 18.52
N GLN A 249 2.25 -6.93 18.63
CA GLN A 249 3.28 -7.32 19.59
C GLN A 249 4.59 -6.58 19.36
N TYR A 250 4.99 -6.40 18.10
CA TYR A 250 6.21 -5.69 17.75
C TYR A 250 6.17 -4.24 18.22
N ILE A 251 5.06 -3.53 17.98
CA ILE A 251 4.85 -2.15 18.45
C ILE A 251 5.01 -2.07 19.98
N LEU A 252 4.31 -2.94 20.72
CA LEU A 252 4.39 -2.98 22.19
C LEU A 252 5.81 -3.28 22.69
N ARG A 253 6.51 -4.25 22.09
CA ARG A 253 7.88 -4.59 22.46
C ARG A 253 8.83 -3.41 22.25
N GLN A 254 8.67 -2.68 21.16
CA GLN A 254 9.53 -1.54 20.86
C GLN A 254 9.25 -0.36 21.80
N PHE A 255 8.01 -0.17 22.23
CA PHE A 255 7.67 0.78 23.27
C PHE A 255 8.42 0.48 24.56
N PHE A 256 8.35 -0.75 25.07
CA PHE A 256 9.05 -1.11 26.32
C PHE A 256 10.58 -1.00 26.20
N LYS A 257 11.15 -1.38 25.05
CA LYS A 257 12.58 -1.14 24.77
C LYS A 257 12.95 0.35 24.78
N CYS A 258 12.05 1.22 24.32
CA CYS A 258 12.25 2.66 24.36
C CYS A 258 12.11 3.19 25.80
N ALA A 259 11.11 2.71 26.54
CA ALA A 259 10.85 3.08 27.93
C ALA A 259 11.97 2.69 28.90
N GLU A 260 12.68 1.57 28.63
CA GLU A 260 13.88 1.17 29.37
C GLU A 260 14.99 2.24 29.30
N LYS A 261 15.11 2.93 28.16
CA LYS A 261 16.13 3.96 27.93
C LYS A 261 15.65 5.36 28.31
N ASN A 262 14.38 5.66 28.05
CA ASN A 262 13.76 6.96 28.33
C ASN A 262 12.43 6.77 29.06
N LYS A 263 12.43 7.01 30.37
CA LYS A 263 11.23 6.89 31.21
C LYS A 263 10.16 7.94 30.89
N MET A 264 10.52 9.07 30.27
CA MET A 264 9.55 10.11 29.89
C MET A 264 8.60 9.66 28.77
N VAL A 265 8.92 8.56 28.08
CA VAL A 265 8.09 7.96 27.04
C VAL A 265 6.67 7.63 27.56
N PHE A 266 6.50 7.33 28.85
CA PHE A 266 5.18 7.11 29.46
C PHE A 266 4.32 8.38 29.52
N VAL A 267 4.92 9.55 29.79
CA VAL A 267 4.22 10.85 29.77
C VAL A 267 3.92 11.25 28.34
N GLU A 268 4.89 11.02 27.46
CA GLU A 268 4.81 11.26 26.03
C GLU A 268 3.69 10.49 25.31
N LEU A 269 3.23 9.35 25.85
CA LEU A 269 2.06 8.60 25.33
C LEU A 269 0.77 9.42 25.31
N LEU A 270 0.67 10.44 26.15
CA LEU A 270 -0.52 11.27 26.30
C LEU A 270 -0.64 12.32 25.18
N PHE A 271 0.44 12.53 24.43
CA PHE A 271 0.53 13.59 23.43
C PHE A 271 0.68 13.01 22.03
N ARG A 272 -0.08 13.59 21.08
CA ARG A 272 0.02 13.22 19.67
C ARG A 272 1.39 13.59 19.12
N LYS A 273 2.04 12.68 18.42
CA LYS A 273 3.35 12.95 17.83
C LYS A 273 3.16 13.75 16.54
N VAL A 274 3.72 14.95 16.51
CA VAL A 274 3.78 15.79 15.32
C VAL A 274 5.18 15.67 14.74
N PRO A 275 5.35 15.46 13.42
CA PRO A 275 6.67 15.49 12.81
C PRO A 275 7.33 16.84 13.09
N GLU A 276 8.59 16.84 13.51
CA GLU A 276 9.40 18.06 13.47
C GLU A 276 9.44 18.52 12.00
N LYS A 277 9.01 19.76 11.75
CA LYS A 277 8.99 20.36 10.42
C LYS A 277 10.36 20.84 10.00
#